data_AF-A0A9P8EMU5-F1
#
_entry.id   AF-A0A9P8EMU5-F1
#
_cell.length_a   1.000
_cell.length_b   1.000
_cell.length_c   1.000
_cell.angle_alpha   90.00
_cell.angle_beta   90.00
_cell.angle_gamma   90.00
#
_symmetry.space_group_name_H-M   'P 1'
#
loop_
_entity.id
_entity.type
_entity.pdbx_description
1 polymer ?
#
loop_
_entity_poly.entity_id
_entity_poly.type
_entity_poly.pdbx_seq_one_letter_code
_entity_poly.pdbx_strand_id
1 'polypeptide(L)'
;MSNIEALKSLNASNDEVIEDGVDTHSQNTVHARLRANSTVMKAKKILVANRGEIPIRIFRTAHELSLQTVAVYSHEDRLSMHRQKADEAYVIGKRGEYTPVAAYLAIDEIVKIAKAHNVNLIHPGYGFLSENAEFARKVEEAGMIFVGPTPETITALGDKVSARELAIKCKVPVVPGTDGPVEKFEEVKSFTDQHGFPIIIKAAFGGGGRGMRVVWKQEELKEAFERATSEAKSA
;
A
#
# COMPACT_ATOMS: atom_id res chain seq x y z
N MET A 1 68.73 33.35 44.88
CA MET A 1 69.51 33.07 43.66
C MET A 1 69.20 31.64 43.21
N SER A 2 68.35 31.50 42.20
CA SER A 2 68.46 30.48 41.15
C SER A 2 67.33 30.75 40.14
N ASN A 3 67.67 31.54 39.13
CA ASN A 3 66.91 31.72 37.89
C ASN A 3 66.94 30.42 37.09
N ILE A 4 65.78 29.94 36.61
CA ILE A 4 65.68 29.20 35.35
C ILE A 4 64.34 29.57 34.69
N GLU A 5 64.43 30.26 33.55
CA GLU A 5 63.35 30.47 32.58
C GLU A 5 63.29 29.32 31.58
N ALA A 6 62.09 28.99 31.09
CA ALA A 6 61.87 28.48 29.75
C ALA A 6 60.52 28.99 29.21
N LEU A 7 60.60 29.79 28.14
CA LEU A 7 59.50 30.41 27.40
C LEU A 7 58.90 29.46 26.34
N LYS A 8 57.57 29.47 26.20
CA LYS A 8 56.71 29.32 24.99
C LYS A 8 55.30 28.91 25.44
N SER A 9 54.17 29.44 24.97
CA SER A 9 53.82 30.41 23.95
C SER A 9 52.40 30.90 24.28
N LEU A 10 52.09 32.17 23.98
CA LEU A 10 50.73 32.70 24.04
C LEU A 10 49.78 31.85 23.18
N ASN A 11 48.62 31.49 23.73
CA ASN A 11 47.34 32.04 23.28
C ASN A 11 46.22 31.57 24.22
N ALA A 12 45.55 32.56 24.80
CA ALA A 12 44.35 32.38 25.59
C ALA A 12 43.12 32.29 24.69
N SER A 13 42.09 31.68 25.28
CA SER A 13 40.66 31.96 25.16
C SER A 13 39.78 31.08 24.26
N ASN A 14 38.80 30.51 24.99
CA ASN A 14 37.43 30.17 24.64
C ASN A 14 37.14 28.74 24.15
N ASP A 15 36.78 27.93 25.15
CA ASP A 15 35.81 26.84 25.03
C ASP A 15 34.51 27.35 24.37
N GLU A 16 34.25 26.90 23.14
CA GLU A 16 32.90 26.84 22.59
C GLU A 16 32.65 25.40 22.12
N VAL A 17 31.65 24.79 22.75
CA VAL A 17 31.03 23.53 22.36
C VAL A 17 30.43 23.72 20.97
N ILE A 18 30.93 23.00 19.98
CA ILE A 18 30.37 22.99 18.63
C ILE A 18 29.17 22.02 18.63
N GLU A 19 28.00 22.52 19.02
CA GLU A 19 26.72 22.05 18.48
C GLU A 19 26.42 22.89 17.23
N ASP A 20 26.53 22.28 16.05
CA ASP A 20 25.48 22.32 15.02
C ASP A 20 25.98 21.84 13.66
N GLY A 21 25.21 20.90 13.11
CA GLY A 21 25.31 20.46 11.74
C GLY A 21 23.97 19.91 11.27
N VAL A 22 22.87 20.57 11.61
CA VAL A 22 21.62 20.38 10.86
C VAL A 22 21.92 20.86 9.44
N ASP A 23 21.76 19.95 8.48
CA ASP A 23 22.10 20.16 7.07
C ASP A 23 21.28 21.31 6.46
N THR A 24 21.79 22.54 6.59
CA THR A 24 21.15 23.80 6.19
C THR A 24 21.02 23.94 4.67
N HIS A 25 21.63 23.05 3.89
CA HIS A 25 21.51 23.04 2.43
C HIS A 25 20.14 22.56 1.93
N SER A 26 19.46 21.68 2.69
CA SER A 26 18.16 21.12 2.29
C SER A 26 17.02 22.14 2.33
N GLN A 27 17.07 23.08 3.29
CA GLN A 27 15.98 24.03 3.54
C GLN A 27 15.88 25.18 2.52
N ASN A 28 16.92 25.41 1.71
CA ASN A 28 16.98 26.52 0.76
C ASN A 28 16.70 26.13 -0.70
N THR A 29 16.24 24.90 -0.95
CA THR A 29 15.85 24.50 -2.31
C THR A 29 14.54 25.17 -2.73
N VAL A 30 14.41 25.47 -4.02
CA VAL A 30 13.15 25.98 -4.61
C VAL A 30 11.98 25.05 -4.26
N HIS A 31 12.23 23.74 -4.30
CA HIS A 31 11.25 22.73 -3.91
C HIS A 31 10.88 22.80 -2.43
N ALA A 32 11.82 23.01 -1.51
CA ALA A 32 11.50 23.17 -0.08
C ALA A 32 10.60 24.39 0.17
N ARG A 33 10.86 25.51 -0.52
CA ARG A 33 10.04 26.73 -0.40
C ARG A 33 8.65 26.56 -1.02
N LEU A 34 8.54 25.92 -2.18
CA LEU A 34 7.26 25.58 -2.81
C LEU A 34 6.43 24.62 -1.93
N ARG A 35 7.07 23.60 -1.35
CA ARG A 35 6.47 22.65 -0.41
C ARG A 35 5.96 23.35 0.85
N ALA A 36 6.76 24.24 1.44
CA ALA A 36 6.41 24.96 2.67
C ALA A 36 5.25 25.94 2.49
N ASN A 37 5.11 26.51 1.29
CA ASN A 37 4.10 27.51 0.95
C ASN A 37 2.90 26.94 0.18
N SER A 38 2.82 25.62 -0.02
CA SER A 38 1.69 24.99 -0.71
C SER A 38 0.41 25.16 0.12
N THR A 39 -0.52 25.94 -0.40
CA THR A 39 -1.83 26.21 0.22
C THR A 39 -2.91 25.21 -0.23
N VAL A 40 -2.59 24.36 -1.20
CA VAL A 40 -3.55 23.45 -1.85
C VAL A 40 -3.84 22.21 -0.99
N MET A 41 -2.86 21.74 -0.22
CA MET A 41 -3.01 20.59 0.68
C MET A 41 -2.32 20.87 2.02
N LYS A 42 -3.03 20.67 3.15
CA LYS A 42 -2.43 20.74 4.50
C LYS A 42 -1.39 19.63 4.75
N ALA A 43 -1.38 18.59 3.91
CA ALA A 43 -0.44 17.48 3.98
C ALA A 43 0.87 17.82 3.25
N LYS A 44 2.00 17.42 3.83
CA LYS A 44 3.34 17.72 3.31
C LYS A 44 4.09 16.47 2.85
N LYS A 45 3.75 15.30 3.38
CA LYS A 45 4.49 14.06 3.16
C LYS A 45 3.58 12.88 2.89
N ILE A 46 3.91 12.10 1.86
CA ILE A 46 3.19 10.91 1.42
C ILE A 46 4.11 9.69 1.40
N LEU A 47 3.63 8.57 1.93
CA LEU A 47 4.25 7.26 1.80
C LEU A 47 3.46 6.43 0.79
N VAL A 48 4.15 5.73 -0.11
CA VAL A 48 3.50 4.78 -1.01
C VAL A 48 3.78 3.36 -0.55
N ALA A 49 2.73 2.68 -0.07
CA ALA A 49 2.78 1.32 0.46
C ALA A 49 2.69 0.27 -0.68
N ASN A 50 3.63 0.35 -1.63
CA ASN A 50 3.67 -0.51 -2.81
C ASN A 50 5.09 -0.57 -3.41
N ARG A 51 5.27 -1.32 -4.51
CA ARG A 51 6.56 -1.52 -5.19
C ARG A 51 6.44 -1.43 -6.71
N GLY A 52 7.58 -1.34 -7.40
CA GLY A 52 7.65 -1.42 -8.85
C GLY A 52 7.28 -0.09 -9.53
N GLU A 53 6.40 -0.13 -10.54
CA GLU A 53 6.07 1.06 -11.32
C GLU A 53 5.11 2.01 -10.57
N ILE A 54 4.12 1.47 -9.86
CA ILE A 54 3.04 2.28 -9.30
C ILE A 54 3.50 3.30 -8.25
N PRO A 55 4.50 3.03 -7.37
CA PRO A 55 5.04 4.09 -6.53
C PRO A 55 5.73 5.18 -7.34
N ILE A 56 6.45 4.86 -8.41
CA ILE A 56 7.08 5.86 -9.28
C ILE A 56 6.02 6.75 -9.91
N ARG A 57 4.91 6.16 -10.37
CA ARG A 57 3.77 6.90 -10.91
C ARG A 57 3.18 7.86 -9.87
N ILE A 58 3.01 7.42 -8.63
CA ILE A 58 2.45 8.24 -7.54
C ILE A 58 3.44 9.32 -7.11
N PHE A 59 4.73 9.00 -6.99
CA PHE A 59 5.79 9.95 -6.63
C PHE A 59 5.88 11.10 -7.63
N ARG A 60 5.68 10.85 -8.94
CA ARG A 60 5.61 11.92 -9.95
C ARG A 60 4.51 12.93 -9.65
N THR A 61 3.29 12.46 -9.37
CA THR A 61 2.17 13.37 -9.01
C THR A 61 2.39 14.03 -7.67
N ALA A 62 2.91 13.31 -6.67
CA ALA A 62 3.25 13.90 -5.38
C ALA A 62 4.31 15.00 -5.52
N HIS A 63 5.32 14.81 -6.39
CA HIS A 63 6.32 15.83 -6.69
C HIS A 63 5.70 17.06 -7.38
N GLU A 64 4.82 16.87 -8.37
CA GLU A 64 4.05 17.95 -9.02
C GLU A 64 3.21 18.74 -8.01
N LEU A 65 2.62 18.06 -7.02
CA LEU A 65 1.86 18.66 -5.93
C LEU A 65 2.72 19.22 -4.80
N SER A 66 4.05 19.20 -4.95
CA SER A 66 5.00 19.65 -3.92
C SER A 66 4.79 18.92 -2.59
N LEU A 67 4.72 17.59 -2.63
CA LEU A 67 4.79 16.71 -1.46
C LEU A 67 6.18 16.09 -1.36
N GLN A 68 6.60 15.77 -0.13
CA GLN A 68 7.72 14.86 0.13
C GLN A 68 7.27 13.42 0.00
N THR A 69 8.09 12.58 -0.60
CA THR A 69 7.76 11.21 -0.97
C THR A 69 8.59 10.22 -0.17
N VAL A 70 7.91 9.19 0.35
CA VAL A 70 8.53 8.10 1.11
C VAL A 70 8.23 6.77 0.43
N ALA A 71 9.28 6.02 0.11
CA ALA A 71 9.17 4.63 -0.35
C ALA A 71 9.35 3.65 0.82
N VAL A 72 8.66 2.52 0.75
CA VAL A 72 8.95 1.35 1.57
C VAL A 72 9.39 0.20 0.67
N TYR A 73 10.33 -0.61 1.12
CA TYR A 73 10.85 -1.72 0.30
C TYR A 73 11.23 -2.94 1.15
N SER A 74 11.05 -4.14 0.60
CA SER A 74 11.62 -5.36 1.19
C SER A 74 13.13 -5.39 1.01
N HIS A 75 13.86 -6.12 1.85
CA HIS A 75 15.32 -6.21 1.74
C HIS A 75 15.79 -6.70 0.34
N GLU A 76 15.02 -7.57 -0.31
CA GLU A 76 15.29 -8.08 -1.65
C GLU A 76 15.10 -7.02 -2.73
N ASP A 77 14.19 -6.06 -2.53
CA ASP A 77 13.94 -4.92 -3.41
C ASP A 77 14.85 -3.71 -3.16
N ARG A 78 15.93 -3.85 -2.37
CA ARG A 78 16.85 -2.73 -2.06
C ARG A 78 17.47 -2.05 -3.28
N LEU A 79 17.50 -2.72 -4.44
CA LEU A 79 18.00 -2.18 -5.71
C LEU A 79 16.88 -1.73 -6.66
N SER A 80 15.62 -1.75 -6.20
CA SER A 80 14.46 -1.39 -7.03
C SER A 80 14.43 0.11 -7.33
N MET A 81 14.02 0.46 -8.56
CA MET A 81 13.98 1.84 -9.03
C MET A 81 13.09 2.75 -8.19
N HIS A 82 11.96 2.23 -7.66
CA HIS A 82 11.02 3.05 -6.90
C HIS A 82 11.66 3.63 -5.63
N ARG A 83 12.55 2.87 -4.98
CA ARG A 83 13.34 3.32 -3.82
C ARG A 83 14.16 4.57 -4.15
N GLN A 84 14.78 4.59 -5.34
CA GLN A 84 15.65 5.69 -5.79
C GLN A 84 14.86 6.91 -6.30
N LYS A 85 13.54 6.77 -6.49
CA LYS A 85 12.67 7.84 -7.00
C LYS A 85 11.92 8.59 -5.91
N ALA A 86 11.95 8.10 -4.67
CA ALA A 86 11.41 8.81 -3.51
C ALA A 86 12.46 9.72 -2.87
N ASP A 87 12.03 10.74 -2.14
CA ASP A 87 12.91 11.61 -1.34
C ASP A 87 13.53 10.83 -0.17
N GLU A 88 12.74 9.95 0.46
CA GLU A 88 13.16 9.07 1.56
C GLU A 88 12.75 7.62 1.26
N ALA A 89 13.51 6.63 1.75
CA ALA A 89 13.13 5.23 1.60
C ALA A 89 13.54 4.37 2.79
N TYR A 90 12.63 3.52 3.25
CA TYR A 90 12.80 2.69 4.46
C TYR A 90 12.56 1.21 4.18
N VAL A 91 13.38 0.36 4.78
CA VAL A 91 13.22 -1.10 4.69
C VAL A 91 12.05 -1.55 5.57
N ILE A 92 11.23 -2.47 5.07
CA ILE A 92 10.13 -3.07 5.83
C ILE A 92 10.66 -4.28 6.62
N GLY A 93 10.51 -4.23 7.94
CA GLY A 93 10.97 -5.28 8.84
C GLY A 93 12.50 -5.48 8.81
N LYS A 94 12.97 -6.54 9.48
CA LYS A 94 14.38 -6.95 9.46
C LYS A 94 14.66 -7.89 8.30
N ARG A 95 15.93 -7.97 7.90
CA ARG A 95 16.39 -8.93 6.88
C ARG A 95 16.05 -10.36 7.31
N GLY A 96 15.32 -11.08 6.47
CA GLY A 96 14.91 -12.47 6.72
C GLY A 96 13.69 -12.63 7.64
N GLU A 97 13.09 -11.55 8.13
CA GLU A 97 11.86 -11.60 8.94
C GLU A 97 10.63 -11.95 8.10
N TYR A 98 10.54 -11.36 6.91
CA TYR A 98 9.45 -11.59 5.96
C TYR A 98 9.98 -12.17 4.65
N THR A 99 9.14 -12.92 3.94
CA THR A 99 9.36 -13.17 2.50
C THR A 99 9.22 -11.84 1.74
N PRO A 100 9.78 -11.72 0.52
CA PRO A 100 9.77 -10.47 -0.22
C PRO A 100 8.38 -9.86 -0.42
N VAL A 101 7.37 -10.73 -0.61
CA VAL A 101 5.97 -10.33 -0.76
C VAL A 101 5.32 -10.04 0.59
N ALA A 102 5.55 -10.89 1.59
CA ALA A 102 4.96 -10.72 2.93
C ALA A 102 5.36 -9.39 3.59
N ALA A 103 6.56 -8.88 3.28
CA ALA A 103 6.99 -7.56 3.75
C ALA A 103 6.00 -6.46 3.34
N TYR A 104 5.52 -6.45 2.09
CA TYR A 104 4.54 -5.45 1.62
C TYR A 104 3.11 -5.69 2.13
N LEU A 105 2.87 -6.82 2.80
CA LEU A 105 1.61 -7.14 3.47
C LEU A 105 1.67 -6.89 4.99
N ALA A 106 2.85 -6.51 5.52
CA ALA A 106 3.05 -6.24 6.94
C ALA A 106 2.49 -4.85 7.32
N ILE A 107 1.18 -4.80 7.56
CA ILE A 107 0.43 -3.58 7.91
C ILE A 107 1.11 -2.80 9.04
N ASP A 108 1.40 -3.48 10.15
CA ASP A 108 1.90 -2.81 11.36
C ASP A 108 3.29 -2.20 11.15
N GLU A 109 4.17 -2.86 10.39
CA GLU A 109 5.49 -2.31 10.05
C GLU A 109 5.38 -1.09 9.13
N ILE A 110 4.49 -1.11 8.13
CA ILE A 110 4.27 0.03 7.24
C ILE A 110 3.73 1.23 8.01
N VAL A 111 2.71 1.03 8.86
CA VAL A 111 2.12 2.08 9.69
C VAL A 111 3.16 2.64 10.68
N LYS A 112 3.96 1.78 11.29
CA LYS A 112 5.06 2.17 12.19
C LYS A 112 6.11 3.03 11.50
N ILE A 113 6.57 2.66 10.30
CA ILE A 113 7.49 3.47 9.49
C ILE A 113 6.85 4.83 9.22
N ALA A 114 5.60 4.86 8.77
CA ALA A 114 4.91 6.10 8.45
C ALA A 114 4.82 7.06 9.64
N LYS A 115 4.48 6.54 10.84
CA LYS A 115 4.45 7.33 12.09
C LYS A 115 5.84 7.85 12.47
N ALA A 116 6.87 7.01 12.42
CA ALA A 116 8.24 7.38 12.79
C ALA A 116 8.80 8.51 11.90
N HIS A 117 8.32 8.62 10.67
CA HIS A 117 8.81 9.60 9.69
C HIS A 117 7.83 10.74 9.40
N ASN A 118 6.83 10.94 10.28
CA ASN A 118 5.85 12.05 10.22
C ASN A 118 5.12 12.13 8.86
N VAL A 119 4.75 10.99 8.31
CA VAL A 119 3.96 10.89 7.08
C VAL A 119 2.53 11.38 7.35
N ASN A 120 1.91 12.08 6.40
CA ASN A 120 0.52 12.53 6.51
C ASN A 120 -0.45 11.67 5.69
N LEU A 121 0.02 11.17 4.54
CA LEU A 121 -0.78 10.45 3.56
C LEU A 121 -0.14 9.08 3.30
N ILE A 122 -0.93 8.02 3.25
CA ILE A 122 -0.47 6.71 2.75
C ILE A 122 -1.29 6.34 1.52
N HIS A 123 -0.61 6.18 0.39
CA HIS A 123 -1.23 5.71 -0.84
C HIS A 123 -0.88 4.24 -1.07
N PRO A 124 -1.86 3.33 -1.21
CA PRO A 124 -1.57 1.91 -1.32
C PRO A 124 -1.25 1.44 -2.75
N GLY A 125 -1.29 2.32 -3.76
CA GLY A 125 -1.26 1.90 -5.17
C GLY A 125 -2.40 0.93 -5.51
N TYR A 126 -2.07 -0.17 -6.18
CA TYR A 126 -2.98 -1.28 -6.49
C TYR A 126 -2.37 -2.63 -6.08
N GLY A 127 -3.21 -3.65 -5.87
CA GLY A 127 -2.76 -4.91 -5.28
C GLY A 127 -2.30 -4.72 -3.82
N PHE A 128 -1.60 -5.72 -3.26
CA PHE A 128 -1.15 -5.72 -1.86
C PHE A 128 -2.28 -5.31 -0.89
N LEU A 129 -2.12 -4.19 -0.19
CA LEU A 129 -3.04 -3.71 0.84
C LEU A 129 -4.05 -2.66 0.33
N SER A 130 -4.11 -2.41 -0.99
CA SER A 130 -5.01 -1.38 -1.56
C SER A 130 -6.49 -1.64 -1.36
N GLU A 131 -6.89 -2.91 -1.27
CA GLU A 131 -8.27 -3.34 -1.02
C GLU A 131 -8.42 -3.95 0.39
N ASN A 132 -7.47 -3.68 1.30
CA ASN A 132 -7.49 -4.21 2.65
C ASN A 132 -8.10 -3.18 3.62
N ALA A 133 -9.31 -3.45 4.10
CA ALA A 133 -10.04 -2.55 5.01
C ALA A 133 -9.35 -2.38 6.37
N GLU A 134 -8.68 -3.42 6.89
CA GLU A 134 -7.92 -3.33 8.15
C GLU A 134 -6.74 -2.36 7.99
N PHE A 135 -6.04 -2.41 6.86
CA PHE A 135 -4.96 -1.47 6.56
C PHE A 135 -5.47 -0.03 6.55
N ALA A 136 -6.53 0.25 5.78
CA ALA A 136 -7.12 1.58 5.73
C ALA A 136 -7.51 2.08 7.14
N ARG A 137 -8.14 1.23 7.95
CA ARG A 137 -8.52 1.56 9.32
C ARG A 137 -7.32 1.86 10.21
N LYS A 138 -6.28 1.04 10.19
CA LYS A 138 -5.06 1.26 10.99
C LYS A 138 -4.31 2.53 10.57
N VAL A 139 -4.37 2.92 9.29
CA VAL A 139 -3.82 4.20 8.82
C VAL A 139 -4.60 5.38 9.42
N GLU A 140 -5.94 5.33 9.38
CA GLU A 140 -6.81 6.36 9.95
C GLU A 140 -6.67 6.46 11.47
N GLU A 141 -6.65 5.32 12.19
CA GLU A 141 -6.43 5.24 13.64
C GLU A 141 -5.06 5.80 14.05
N ALA A 142 -4.07 5.69 13.18
CA ALA A 142 -2.75 6.28 13.38
C ALA A 142 -2.69 7.80 13.12
N GLY A 143 -3.82 8.43 12.76
CA GLY A 143 -3.93 9.86 12.50
C GLY A 143 -3.44 10.29 11.12
N MET A 144 -3.27 9.33 10.20
CA MET A 144 -2.87 9.56 8.82
C MET A 144 -4.06 9.41 7.87
N ILE A 145 -3.94 9.99 6.68
CA ILE A 145 -4.97 9.88 5.65
C ILE A 145 -4.65 8.68 4.76
N PHE A 146 -5.56 7.73 4.69
CA PHE A 146 -5.54 6.68 3.66
C PHE A 146 -6.01 7.27 2.33
N VAL A 147 -5.16 7.23 1.29
CA VAL A 147 -5.51 7.74 -0.04
C VAL A 147 -6.31 6.68 -0.80
N GLY A 148 -7.59 6.60 -0.48
CA GLY A 148 -8.54 5.63 -1.02
C GLY A 148 -9.95 5.82 -0.44
N PRO A 149 -10.87 4.89 -0.70
CA PRO A 149 -12.19 4.89 -0.08
C PRO A 149 -12.12 4.52 1.42
N THR A 150 -13.20 4.77 2.16
CA THR A 150 -13.26 4.45 3.60
C THR A 150 -13.17 2.94 3.85
N PRO A 151 -12.72 2.48 5.04
CA PRO A 151 -12.69 1.06 5.39
C PRO A 151 -14.04 0.36 5.16
N GLU A 152 -15.15 1.02 5.49
CA GLU A 152 -16.51 0.48 5.31
C GLU A 152 -16.85 0.29 3.84
N THR A 153 -16.41 1.22 2.98
CA THR A 153 -16.59 1.12 1.53
C THR A 153 -15.75 -0.02 0.97
N ILE A 154 -14.51 -0.19 1.45
CA ILE A 154 -13.65 -1.31 1.06
C ILE A 154 -14.29 -2.64 1.47
N THR A 155 -14.81 -2.76 2.70
CA THR A 155 -15.52 -3.97 3.15
C THR A 155 -16.78 -4.23 2.32
N ALA A 156 -17.57 -3.20 2.02
CA ALA A 156 -18.81 -3.34 1.27
C ALA A 156 -18.60 -3.78 -0.18
N LEU A 157 -17.44 -3.48 -0.76
CA LEU A 157 -17.10 -3.80 -2.16
C LEU A 157 -16.03 -4.91 -2.30
N GLY A 158 -15.48 -5.39 -1.20
CA GLY A 158 -14.37 -6.38 -1.20
C GLY A 158 -14.80 -7.80 -1.54
N ASP A 159 -16.08 -8.14 -1.34
CA ASP A 159 -16.67 -9.38 -1.80
C ASP A 159 -17.61 -9.14 -2.99
N LYS A 160 -17.55 -10.02 -3.98
CA LYS A 160 -18.35 -9.89 -5.21
C LYS A 160 -19.84 -10.10 -4.96
N VAL A 161 -20.21 -10.88 -3.95
CA VAL A 161 -21.63 -11.10 -3.62
C VAL A 161 -22.19 -9.84 -2.99
N SER A 162 -21.55 -9.32 -1.94
CA SER A 162 -21.98 -8.07 -1.30
C SER A 162 -21.97 -6.88 -2.27
N ALA A 163 -20.98 -6.78 -3.16
CA ALA A 163 -20.94 -5.75 -4.19
C ALA A 163 -22.11 -5.87 -5.18
N ARG A 164 -22.51 -7.10 -5.55
CA ARG A 164 -23.68 -7.33 -6.43
C ARG A 164 -24.98 -6.95 -5.73
N GLU A 165 -25.15 -7.35 -4.47
CA GLU A 165 -26.32 -6.97 -3.66
C GLU A 165 -26.44 -5.45 -3.53
N LEU A 166 -25.33 -4.76 -3.31
CA LEU A 166 -25.27 -3.30 -3.27
C LEU A 166 -25.66 -2.68 -4.62
N ALA A 167 -25.17 -3.24 -5.74
CA ALA A 167 -25.54 -2.79 -7.08
C ALA A 167 -27.06 -2.95 -7.34
N ILE A 168 -27.64 -4.09 -6.97
CA ILE A 168 -29.09 -4.35 -7.07
C ILE A 168 -29.87 -3.34 -6.23
N LYS A 169 -29.44 -3.09 -4.97
CA LYS A 169 -30.06 -2.10 -4.08
C LYS A 169 -30.03 -0.69 -4.67
N CYS A 170 -28.95 -0.35 -5.37
CA CYS A 170 -28.79 0.91 -6.10
C CYS A 170 -29.49 0.93 -7.47
N LYS A 171 -30.26 -0.11 -7.82
CA LYS A 171 -30.95 -0.27 -9.12
C LYS A 171 -30.00 -0.27 -10.33
N VAL A 172 -28.75 -0.67 -10.13
CA VAL A 172 -27.78 -0.89 -11.21
C VAL A 172 -28.05 -2.26 -11.82
N PRO A 173 -28.19 -2.37 -13.17
CA PRO A 173 -28.35 -3.67 -13.82
C PRO A 173 -27.15 -4.59 -13.55
N VAL A 174 -27.42 -5.83 -13.13
CA VAL A 174 -26.40 -6.85 -12.87
C VAL A 174 -26.60 -8.07 -13.76
N VAL A 175 -25.51 -8.79 -14.03
CA VAL A 175 -25.57 -10.09 -14.70
C VAL A 175 -26.25 -11.09 -13.75
N PRO A 176 -27.22 -11.91 -14.23
CA PRO A 176 -27.81 -12.96 -13.42
C PRO A 176 -26.73 -13.87 -12.83
N GLY A 177 -26.86 -14.16 -11.53
CA GLY A 177 -25.94 -14.99 -10.77
C GLY A 177 -26.67 -15.59 -9.59
N THR A 178 -26.06 -16.56 -8.91
CA THR A 178 -26.61 -17.22 -7.73
C THR A 178 -26.87 -16.23 -6.60
N ASP A 179 -27.86 -16.46 -5.73
CA ASP A 179 -28.26 -15.57 -4.63
C ASP A 179 -27.26 -15.53 -3.44
N GLY A 180 -26.00 -15.89 -3.69
CA GLY A 180 -24.95 -15.95 -2.69
C GLY A 180 -23.71 -16.70 -3.18
N PRO A 181 -22.72 -16.87 -2.29
CA PRO A 181 -21.66 -17.85 -2.48
C PRO A 181 -22.27 -19.24 -2.62
N VAL A 182 -21.70 -20.05 -3.51
CA VAL A 182 -22.13 -21.43 -3.72
C VAL A 182 -21.11 -22.37 -3.08
N GLU A 183 -21.57 -23.21 -2.16
CA GLU A 183 -20.71 -24.18 -1.48
C GLU A 183 -20.77 -25.58 -2.12
N LYS A 184 -21.88 -25.88 -2.80
CA LYS A 184 -22.21 -27.23 -3.29
C LYS A 184 -22.40 -27.23 -4.80
N PHE A 185 -21.97 -28.31 -5.44
CA PHE A 185 -22.12 -28.49 -6.88
C PHE A 185 -23.59 -28.47 -7.33
N GLU A 186 -24.49 -28.97 -6.49
CA GLU A 186 -25.93 -29.06 -6.73
C GLU A 186 -26.58 -27.68 -6.91
N GLU A 187 -26.09 -26.66 -6.19
CA GLU A 187 -26.55 -25.28 -6.30
C GLU A 187 -26.12 -24.68 -7.65
N VAL A 188 -24.88 -24.95 -8.09
CA VAL A 188 -24.39 -24.54 -9.41
C VAL A 188 -25.18 -25.24 -10.52
N LYS A 189 -25.46 -26.53 -10.36
CA LYS A 189 -26.25 -27.30 -11.32
C LYS A 189 -27.67 -26.75 -11.45
N SER A 190 -28.31 -26.43 -10.34
CA SER A 190 -29.65 -25.82 -10.34
C SER A 190 -29.66 -24.49 -11.08
N PHE A 191 -28.61 -23.68 -10.89
CA PHE A 191 -28.43 -22.42 -11.62
C PHE A 191 -28.26 -22.64 -13.14
N THR A 192 -27.47 -23.63 -13.56
CA THR A 192 -27.30 -23.95 -14.99
C THR A 192 -28.56 -24.55 -15.61
N ASP A 193 -29.33 -25.35 -14.86
CA ASP A 193 -30.60 -25.91 -15.32
C ASP A 193 -31.64 -24.80 -15.59
N GLN A 194 -31.58 -23.69 -14.84
CA GLN A 194 -32.45 -22.52 -15.02
C GLN A 194 -31.98 -21.54 -16.09
N HIS A 195 -30.68 -21.25 -16.15
CA HIS A 195 -30.13 -20.16 -16.98
C HIS A 195 -29.38 -20.63 -18.23
N GLY A 196 -29.07 -21.92 -18.34
CA GLY A 196 -28.31 -22.49 -19.44
C GLY A 196 -26.82 -22.12 -19.44
N PHE A 197 -26.14 -22.51 -20.51
CA PHE A 197 -24.73 -22.26 -20.77
C PHE A 197 -24.54 -21.20 -21.87
N PRO A 198 -23.38 -20.51 -21.93
CA PRO A 198 -22.22 -20.63 -21.05
C PRO A 198 -22.40 -19.89 -19.72
N ILE A 199 -21.72 -20.39 -18.67
CA ILE A 199 -21.62 -19.70 -17.38
C ILE A 199 -20.17 -19.38 -17.03
N ILE A 200 -19.97 -18.51 -16.05
CA ILE A 200 -18.64 -18.25 -15.47
C ILE A 200 -18.68 -18.47 -13.96
N ILE A 201 -17.85 -19.40 -13.48
CA ILE A 201 -17.62 -19.62 -12.05
C ILE A 201 -16.55 -18.61 -11.61
N LYS A 202 -16.79 -17.90 -10.50
CA LYS A 202 -15.88 -16.90 -9.94
C LYS A 202 -15.75 -17.10 -8.44
N ALA A 203 -14.51 -17.11 -7.94
CA ALA A 203 -14.24 -17.02 -6.51
C ALA A 203 -14.77 -15.70 -5.92
N ALA A 204 -15.41 -15.78 -4.76
CA ALA A 204 -16.03 -14.66 -4.04
C ALA A 204 -15.01 -13.58 -3.66
N PHE A 205 -13.94 -13.99 -2.95
CA PHE A 205 -12.84 -13.13 -2.50
C PHE A 205 -11.65 -13.03 -3.48
N GLY A 206 -11.80 -13.50 -4.72
CA GLY A 206 -10.69 -13.57 -5.68
C GLY A 206 -10.50 -12.30 -6.51
N GLY A 207 -9.27 -11.75 -6.51
CA GLY A 207 -8.83 -10.64 -7.38
C GLY A 207 -7.85 -11.08 -8.47
N GLY A 208 -7.57 -10.20 -9.44
CA GLY A 208 -6.49 -10.41 -10.43
C GLY A 208 -6.71 -11.54 -11.45
N GLY A 209 -7.96 -11.95 -11.68
CA GLY A 209 -8.32 -12.97 -12.68
C GLY A 209 -8.08 -14.42 -12.25
N ARG A 210 -7.70 -14.66 -10.98
CA ARG A 210 -7.52 -16.01 -10.43
C ARG A 210 -8.84 -16.56 -9.89
N GLY A 211 -9.02 -17.88 -9.93
CA GLY A 211 -10.26 -18.52 -9.47
C GLY A 211 -11.50 -18.19 -10.32
N MET A 212 -11.31 -17.89 -11.61
CA MET A 212 -12.43 -17.80 -12.58
C MET A 212 -12.32 -18.83 -13.69
N ARG A 213 -13.45 -19.45 -14.04
CA ARG A 213 -13.53 -20.47 -15.09
C ARG A 213 -14.80 -20.26 -15.91
N VAL A 214 -14.65 -20.17 -17.23
CA VAL A 214 -15.77 -20.20 -18.16
C VAL A 214 -16.12 -21.66 -18.40
N VAL A 215 -17.41 -21.99 -18.29
CA VAL A 215 -17.94 -23.34 -18.49
C VAL A 215 -18.90 -23.26 -19.67
N TRP A 216 -18.60 -23.99 -20.73
CA TRP A 216 -19.37 -23.93 -21.97
C TRP A 216 -20.44 -25.01 -22.04
N LYS A 217 -20.25 -26.12 -21.32
CA LYS A 217 -21.14 -27.29 -21.36
C LYS A 217 -21.23 -27.98 -20.00
N GLN A 218 -22.28 -28.78 -19.83
CA GLN A 218 -22.58 -29.48 -18.58
C GLN A 218 -21.46 -30.41 -18.11
N GLU A 219 -20.77 -31.07 -19.05
CA GLU A 219 -19.73 -32.05 -18.75
C GLU A 219 -18.50 -31.40 -18.09
N GLU A 220 -18.26 -30.13 -18.36
CA GLU A 220 -17.14 -29.33 -17.82
C GLU A 220 -17.44 -28.81 -16.41
N LEU A 221 -18.71 -28.79 -15.99
CA LEU A 221 -19.18 -28.07 -14.81
C LEU A 221 -18.53 -28.55 -13.52
N LYS A 222 -18.43 -29.87 -13.35
CA LYS A 222 -17.91 -30.48 -12.11
C LYS A 222 -16.43 -30.19 -11.93
N GLU A 223 -15.64 -30.43 -12.98
CA GLU A 223 -14.19 -30.15 -12.94
C GLU A 223 -13.93 -28.65 -12.72
N ALA A 224 -14.66 -27.78 -13.43
CA ALA A 224 -14.50 -26.34 -13.30
C ALA A 224 -14.81 -25.84 -11.89
N PHE A 225 -15.85 -26.39 -11.24
CA PHE A 225 -16.23 -26.05 -9.87
C PHE A 225 -15.16 -26.49 -8.85
N GLU A 226 -14.70 -27.74 -8.94
CA GLU A 226 -13.67 -28.28 -8.04
C GLU A 226 -12.36 -27.49 -8.14
N ARG A 227 -11.94 -27.17 -9.38
CA ARG A 227 -10.73 -26.39 -9.63
C ARG A 227 -10.83 -24.94 -9.13
N ALA A 228 -11.95 -24.27 -9.40
CA ALA A 228 -12.17 -22.91 -8.91
C ALA A 228 -12.16 -22.84 -7.38
N THR A 229 -12.75 -23.85 -6.72
CA THR A 229 -12.76 -23.97 -5.25
C THR A 229 -11.36 -24.20 -4.68
N SER A 230 -10.58 -25.07 -5.31
CA SER A 230 -9.19 -25.34 -4.88
C SER A 230 -8.30 -24.09 -4.99
N GLU A 231 -8.40 -23.38 -6.12
CA GLU A 231 -7.64 -22.13 -6.33
C GLU A 231 -8.01 -21.05 -5.31
N ALA A 232 -9.31 -20.90 -5.01
CA ALA A 232 -9.78 -19.94 -4.03
C ALA A 232 -9.25 -20.22 -2.61
N LYS A 233 -9.05 -21.49 -2.22
CA LYS A 233 -8.48 -21.86 -0.91
C LYS A 233 -6.97 -21.65 -0.83
N SER A 234 -6.28 -21.68 -1.97
CA SER A 234 -4.82 -21.52 -2.04
C SER A 234 -4.36 -20.06 -2.17
N ALA A 235 -5.30 -19.14 -2.41
CA ALA A 235 -5.06 -17.72 -2.63
C ALA A 235 -5.26 -16.93 -1.34
#